data_AF-A0A3D8N0F8-F1
#
_entry.id   AF-A0A3D8N0F8-F1
#
_cell.length_a   1.000
_cell.length_b   1.000
_cell.length_c   1.000
_cell.angle_alpha   90.00
_cell.angle_beta   90.00
_cell.angle_gamma   90.00
#
_symmetry.space_group_name_H-M   'P 1'
#
loop_
_entity.id
_entity.type
_entity.pdbx_description
1 polymer ?
#
loop_
_entity_poly.entity_id
_entity_poly.type
_entity_poly.pdbx_seq_one_letter_code
_entity_poly.pdbx_strand_id
1 'polypeptide(L)'
;MQRVQWMVLFVFLSVFSASACERATPYVAPGEVCDPADDDGCMYANGEMECRLDATGTPRCLRPLGGVCDVSDSPSLCGPGASCVGPEARVSGYCLLDEFERCDIRGGSCGPGLACEMADAVGRYCNKVLYIQGQVFDTQTLAAVEGAQVIAFDEEGIALNEAVFSDASGLYRVPIAARRDAQGMPLHRVVSLHVSAPDYHAIPGGLRTIAPIDLSTARVDTSTGELLVDTAQTDVAMLALPLEERGFASIRGKLEPFHHNHGGRMVAYSHASGAFRGVSDRYGSFTIFNVPPGRYQLQDYSARTGLKPAEIDMGEEPREGVAFERSYRTRHSVEGQVRLVDALEHSEISVSLVVASTFDAALMRGEMPPALRASSTRQGDTTWTWRVQGVPPGVYDVLVTHENDGLVVGSYDAIFGDQRVRIQVPEGEGHIEVTPVIRVTAALPILSPGTEGPQGLSARPYLLWGPAPNVDHYDLVVFDDYGKVVWEALEIAPGEEGDYLSVAYDGPFQPGMYYQFRVTAYRSGSRVTSTEALRGVFFRE
;
A
#
# COMPACT_ATOMS: atom_id res chain seq x y z
N MET A 1 -42.04 -2.71 -102.24
CA MET A 1 -40.68 -2.56 -102.80
C MET A 1 -39.75 -3.56 -102.12
N GLN A 2 -38.99 -4.30 -102.95
CA GLN A 2 -37.84 -5.20 -102.72
C GLN A 2 -37.38 -5.49 -101.26
N ARG A 3 -37.39 -6.76 -100.81
CA ARG A 3 -36.29 -7.77 -100.86
C ARG A 3 -34.93 -7.23 -100.36
N VAL A 4 -34.41 -7.79 -99.26
CA VAL A 4 -33.13 -8.52 -99.17
C VAL A 4 -33.12 -9.36 -97.87
N GLN A 5 -32.94 -10.68 -98.00
CA GLN A 5 -32.61 -11.63 -96.94
C GLN A 5 -31.12 -11.53 -96.59
N TRP A 6 -30.78 -11.56 -95.30
CA TRP A 6 -29.44 -11.95 -94.85
C TRP A 6 -29.55 -13.16 -93.92
N MET A 7 -28.96 -14.26 -94.39
CA MET A 7 -28.57 -15.45 -93.64
C MET A 7 -27.35 -15.11 -92.78
N VAL A 8 -27.39 -15.37 -91.47
CA VAL A 8 -26.18 -15.62 -90.68
C VAL A 8 -26.41 -16.88 -89.83
N LEU A 9 -25.47 -17.79 -89.98
CA LEU A 9 -25.37 -19.15 -89.47
C LEU A 9 -25.16 -19.13 -87.94
N PHE A 10 -26.07 -19.71 -87.16
CA PHE A 10 -25.84 -19.98 -85.73
C PHE A 10 -25.16 -21.35 -85.58
N VAL A 11 -23.90 -21.34 -85.18
CA VAL A 11 -23.16 -22.55 -84.75
C VAL A 11 -23.54 -22.83 -83.30
N PHE A 12 -24.23 -23.94 -83.06
CA PHE A 12 -24.44 -24.50 -81.73
C PHE A 12 -23.11 -25.09 -81.23
N LEU A 13 -22.45 -24.38 -80.31
CA LEU A 13 -21.29 -24.90 -79.58
C LEU A 13 -21.79 -25.46 -78.23
N SER A 14 -21.89 -26.79 -78.16
CA SER A 14 -22.24 -27.54 -76.96
C SER A 14 -21.10 -27.45 -75.95
N VAL A 15 -21.17 -26.50 -75.00
CA VAL A 15 -20.27 -26.46 -73.84
C VAL A 15 -20.76 -27.50 -72.83
N PHE A 16 -20.03 -28.63 -72.75
CA PHE A 16 -20.12 -29.55 -71.62
C PHE A 16 -19.52 -28.86 -70.38
N SER A 17 -20.38 -28.40 -69.47
CA SER A 17 -19.97 -28.04 -68.12
C SER A 17 -19.62 -29.31 -67.37
N ALA A 18 -18.33 -29.62 -67.24
CA ALA A 18 -17.86 -30.58 -66.26
C ALA A 18 -18.11 -29.99 -64.87
N SER A 19 -19.14 -30.49 -64.18
CA SER A 19 -19.29 -30.33 -62.74
C SER A 19 -18.08 -31.00 -62.08
N ALA A 20 -17.07 -30.21 -61.71
CA ALA A 20 -16.01 -30.67 -60.84
C ALA A 20 -16.67 -31.11 -59.52
N CYS A 21 -16.55 -32.38 -59.17
CA CYS A 21 -16.83 -32.82 -57.81
C CYS A 21 -15.92 -32.00 -56.89
N GLU A 22 -16.52 -31.10 -56.12
CA GLU A 22 -15.92 -30.46 -54.95
C GLU A 22 -15.35 -31.58 -54.09
N ARG A 23 -14.01 -31.68 -54.04
CA ARG A 23 -13.34 -32.64 -53.15
C ARG A 23 -13.73 -32.23 -51.74
N ALA A 24 -14.48 -33.07 -51.04
CA ALA A 24 -14.59 -32.97 -49.59
C ALA A 24 -13.16 -32.93 -49.05
N THR A 25 -12.77 -31.81 -48.46
CA THR A 25 -11.50 -31.68 -47.74
C THR A 25 -11.52 -32.75 -46.63
N PRO A 26 -10.50 -33.63 -46.57
CA PRO A 26 -10.45 -34.65 -45.53
C PRO A 26 -10.31 -33.96 -44.18
N TYR A 27 -11.25 -34.22 -43.27
CA TYR A 27 -11.17 -33.78 -41.88
C TYR A 27 -9.88 -34.28 -41.24
N VAL A 28 -9.10 -33.37 -40.66
CA VAL A 28 -7.84 -33.67 -39.98
C VAL A 28 -8.14 -33.96 -38.50
N ALA A 29 -7.62 -35.06 -37.95
CA ALA A 29 -7.94 -35.47 -36.59
C ALA A 29 -7.23 -34.60 -35.53
N PRO A 30 -7.66 -34.61 -34.24
CA PRO A 30 -7.03 -33.80 -33.22
C PRO A 30 -5.58 -34.22 -33.03
N GLY A 31 -4.67 -33.26 -33.00
CA GLY A 31 -3.23 -33.52 -32.93
C GLY A 31 -2.59 -34.00 -34.23
N GLU A 32 -3.33 -34.19 -35.32
CA GLU A 32 -2.76 -34.47 -36.63
C GLU A 32 -2.22 -33.20 -37.31
N VAL A 33 -1.26 -33.39 -38.23
CA VAL A 33 -0.63 -32.31 -38.96
C VAL A 33 -1.64 -31.65 -39.90
N CYS A 34 -1.75 -30.34 -39.84
CA CYS A 34 -2.67 -29.55 -40.66
C CYS A 34 -1.90 -28.57 -41.56
N ASP A 35 -2.58 -28.07 -42.59
CA ASP A 35 -2.04 -27.00 -43.44
C ASP A 35 -2.54 -25.64 -42.92
N PRO A 36 -1.65 -24.74 -42.46
CA PRO A 36 -2.06 -23.42 -41.98
C PRO A 36 -2.65 -22.52 -43.07
N ALA A 37 -2.53 -22.89 -44.35
CA ALA A 37 -3.21 -22.22 -45.45
C ALA A 37 -4.67 -22.67 -45.65
N ASP A 38 -5.10 -23.75 -44.99
CA ASP A 38 -6.42 -24.38 -45.10
C ASP A 38 -7.04 -24.58 -43.69
N ASP A 39 -7.47 -23.47 -43.08
CA ASP A 39 -7.95 -23.41 -41.68
C ASP A 39 -9.24 -24.23 -41.45
N ASP A 40 -10.00 -24.51 -42.52
CA ASP A 40 -11.25 -25.28 -42.47
C ASP A 40 -11.02 -26.79 -42.19
N GLY A 41 -9.78 -27.28 -42.32
CA GLY A 41 -9.43 -28.69 -42.17
C GLY A 41 -9.49 -29.23 -40.73
N CYS A 42 -9.36 -28.37 -39.71
CA CYS A 42 -9.35 -28.75 -38.30
C CYS A 42 -10.75 -28.77 -37.64
N MET A 43 -11.82 -28.50 -38.39
CA MET A 43 -13.18 -28.43 -37.84
C MET A 43 -13.69 -29.82 -37.43
N TYR A 44 -13.57 -30.15 -36.14
CA TYR A 44 -14.47 -31.10 -35.49
C TYR A 44 -15.88 -30.50 -35.34
N ALA A 45 -16.88 -31.35 -35.14
CA ALA A 45 -18.32 -31.04 -35.08
C ALA A 45 -18.74 -29.94 -34.05
N ASN A 46 -17.79 -29.38 -33.29
CA ASN A 46 -17.98 -28.41 -32.23
C ASN A 46 -17.26 -27.06 -32.50
N GLY A 47 -16.40 -26.97 -33.51
CA GLY A 47 -15.71 -25.73 -33.90
C GLY A 47 -14.60 -25.22 -32.95
N GLU A 48 -14.01 -26.10 -32.13
CA GLU A 48 -13.11 -25.70 -31.02
C GLU A 48 -11.60 -25.89 -31.30
N MET A 49 -11.19 -26.17 -32.53
CA MET A 49 -9.80 -26.54 -32.85
C MET A 49 -9.25 -25.62 -33.95
N GLU A 50 -8.00 -25.18 -33.79
CA GLU A 50 -7.29 -24.29 -34.72
C GLU A 50 -6.03 -24.98 -35.24
N CYS A 51 -5.66 -24.74 -36.49
CA CYS A 51 -4.37 -25.20 -37.01
C CYS A 51 -3.22 -24.34 -36.44
N ARG A 52 -2.48 -24.88 -35.47
CA ARG A 52 -1.44 -24.14 -34.72
C ARG A 52 -0.14 -24.92 -34.63
N LEU A 53 0.98 -24.21 -34.54
CA LEU A 53 2.29 -24.84 -34.33
C LEU A 53 2.35 -25.49 -32.94
N ASP A 54 2.71 -26.76 -32.87
CA ASP A 54 3.03 -27.44 -31.62
C ASP A 54 4.40 -26.97 -31.05
N ALA A 55 4.80 -27.54 -29.90
CA ALA A 55 6.08 -27.22 -29.27
C ALA A 55 7.33 -27.52 -30.14
N THR A 56 7.18 -28.30 -31.20
CA THR A 56 8.25 -28.63 -32.16
C THR A 56 8.24 -27.74 -33.40
N GLY A 57 7.28 -26.80 -33.50
CA GLY A 57 7.08 -25.96 -34.69
C GLY A 57 6.32 -26.66 -35.82
N THR A 58 5.60 -27.76 -35.54
CA THR A 58 4.80 -28.47 -36.54
C THR A 58 3.33 -28.03 -36.45
N PRO A 59 2.69 -27.56 -37.54
CA PRO A 59 1.28 -27.18 -37.52
C PRO A 59 0.41 -28.43 -37.28
N ARG A 60 -0.38 -28.42 -36.20
CA ARG A 60 -1.32 -29.47 -35.83
C ARG A 60 -2.68 -28.87 -35.47
N CYS A 61 -3.74 -29.65 -35.61
CA CYS A 61 -5.05 -29.25 -35.09
C CYS A 61 -5.00 -29.31 -33.56
N LEU A 62 -4.90 -28.15 -32.90
CA LEU A 62 -4.77 -27.99 -31.46
C LEU A 62 -5.91 -27.13 -30.91
N ARG A 63 -6.17 -27.26 -29.62
CA ARG A 63 -7.17 -26.46 -28.92
C ARG A 63 -6.60 -25.07 -28.58
N PRO A 64 -7.34 -23.98 -28.80
CA PRO A 64 -6.92 -22.64 -28.43
C PRO A 64 -6.86 -22.49 -26.91
N LEU A 65 -6.15 -21.45 -26.44
CA LEU A 65 -6.12 -21.11 -25.02
C LEU A 65 -7.54 -20.82 -24.51
N GLY A 66 -7.90 -21.39 -23.35
CA GLY A 66 -9.26 -21.34 -22.80
C GLY A 66 -10.24 -22.31 -23.47
N GLY A 67 -9.84 -23.05 -24.51
CA GLY A 67 -10.64 -24.13 -25.08
C GLY A 67 -10.78 -25.29 -24.09
N VAL A 68 -11.95 -25.93 -24.07
CA VAL A 68 -12.20 -27.15 -23.29
C VAL A 68 -11.26 -28.24 -23.82
N CYS A 69 -10.67 -29.08 -22.97
CA CYS A 69 -9.77 -30.16 -23.35
C CYS A 69 -10.04 -31.42 -22.52
N ASP A 70 -9.47 -32.57 -22.92
CA ASP A 70 -9.53 -33.80 -22.14
C ASP A 70 -8.21 -34.00 -21.39
N VAL A 71 -8.25 -34.11 -20.06
CA VAL A 71 -7.04 -34.26 -19.23
C VAL A 71 -6.34 -35.61 -19.43
N SER A 72 -7.03 -36.57 -20.07
CA SER A 72 -6.47 -37.88 -20.43
C SER A 72 -5.78 -37.90 -21.79
N ASP A 73 -5.86 -36.81 -22.57
CA ASP A 73 -5.15 -36.69 -23.85
C ASP A 73 -3.62 -36.70 -23.61
N SER A 74 -2.93 -37.66 -24.21
CA SER A 74 -1.47 -37.79 -24.13
C SER A 74 -0.88 -38.01 -25.52
N PRO A 75 -0.17 -37.02 -26.10
CA PRO A 75 0.14 -35.71 -25.53
C PRO A 75 -1.06 -34.77 -25.44
N SER A 76 -0.97 -33.75 -24.58
CA SER A 76 -1.97 -32.68 -24.49
C SER A 76 -2.26 -32.09 -25.86
N LEU A 77 -3.55 -31.95 -26.20
CA LEU A 77 -3.99 -31.33 -27.46
C LEU A 77 -4.09 -29.81 -27.38
N CYS A 78 -3.55 -29.20 -26.34
CA CYS A 78 -3.49 -27.75 -26.21
C CYS A 78 -2.42 -27.12 -27.10
N GLY A 79 -2.59 -25.82 -27.39
CA GLY A 79 -1.57 -25.02 -28.06
C GLY A 79 -0.20 -25.03 -27.34
N PRO A 80 0.84 -24.52 -27.99
CA PRO A 80 2.20 -24.52 -27.45
C PRO A 80 2.27 -23.75 -26.12
N GLY A 81 3.02 -24.27 -25.16
CA GLY A 81 3.15 -23.68 -23.82
C GLY A 81 1.88 -23.77 -22.98
N ALA A 82 0.94 -24.67 -23.32
CA ALA A 82 -0.28 -24.84 -22.57
C ALA A 82 -0.56 -26.32 -22.25
N SER A 83 -1.06 -26.54 -21.05
CA SER A 83 -1.48 -27.85 -20.56
C SER A 83 -3.00 -27.89 -20.38
N CYS A 84 -3.57 -29.08 -20.54
CA CYS A 84 -4.96 -29.31 -20.21
C CYS A 84 -5.11 -29.43 -18.69
N VAL A 85 -5.74 -28.44 -18.05
CA VAL A 85 -5.93 -28.42 -16.60
C VAL A 85 -7.40 -28.47 -16.25
N GLY A 86 -7.78 -29.43 -15.41
CA GLY A 86 -9.14 -29.61 -14.91
C GLY A 86 -9.13 -30.19 -13.49
N PRO A 87 -10.26 -30.16 -12.78
CA PRO A 87 -10.35 -30.76 -11.46
C PRO A 87 -10.12 -32.27 -11.55
N GLU A 88 -9.39 -32.86 -10.60
CA GLU A 88 -8.99 -34.29 -10.60
C GLU A 88 -10.16 -35.28 -10.77
N ALA A 89 -11.39 -34.85 -10.43
CA ALA A 89 -12.61 -35.65 -10.54
C ALA A 89 -13.30 -35.59 -11.92
N ARG A 90 -12.79 -34.83 -12.90
CA ARG A 90 -13.40 -34.69 -14.23
C ARG A 90 -12.39 -34.97 -15.34
N VAL A 91 -12.91 -35.57 -16.40
CA VAL A 91 -12.17 -35.85 -17.63
C VAL A 91 -12.02 -34.59 -18.50
N SER A 92 -12.84 -33.55 -18.27
CA SER A 92 -12.77 -32.27 -18.99
C SER A 92 -11.99 -31.20 -18.22
N GLY A 93 -11.04 -30.54 -18.89
CA GLY A 93 -10.30 -29.37 -18.42
C GLY A 93 -10.35 -28.21 -19.40
N TYR A 94 -9.46 -27.24 -19.21
CA TYR A 94 -9.22 -26.12 -20.14
C TYR A 94 -7.73 -26.00 -20.47
N CYS A 95 -7.43 -25.56 -21.69
CA CYS A 95 -6.05 -25.27 -22.08
C CYS A 95 -5.58 -23.97 -21.44
N LEU A 96 -4.65 -24.07 -20.49
CA LEU A 96 -4.11 -22.94 -19.72
C LEU A 96 -2.59 -22.87 -19.91
N LEU A 97 -2.05 -21.64 -19.89
CA LEU A 97 -0.61 -21.41 -20.08
C LEU A 97 0.22 -21.97 -18.91
N ASP A 98 1.33 -22.63 -19.25
CA ASP A 98 2.29 -23.19 -18.30
C ASP A 98 3.17 -22.09 -17.66
N GLU A 99 3.99 -22.47 -16.65
CA GLU A 99 4.93 -21.56 -16.00
C GLU A 99 5.97 -21.03 -17.01
N PHE A 100 6.32 -19.74 -16.89
CA PHE A 100 7.20 -18.98 -17.77
C PHE A 100 6.68 -18.71 -19.19
N GLU A 101 5.44 -19.07 -19.48
CA GLU A 101 4.85 -18.78 -20.79
C GLU A 101 4.31 -17.36 -20.87
N ARG A 102 4.47 -16.74 -22.05
CA ARG A 102 4.09 -15.33 -22.25
C ARG A 102 2.57 -15.20 -22.23
N CYS A 103 2.07 -14.23 -21.45
CA CYS A 103 0.64 -14.02 -21.23
C CYS A 103 0.21 -12.58 -21.53
N ASP A 104 -1.09 -12.37 -21.74
CA ASP A 104 -1.72 -11.05 -21.88
C ASP A 104 -2.88 -10.91 -20.88
N ILE A 105 -3.01 -9.74 -20.26
CA ILE A 105 -4.11 -9.39 -19.36
C ILE A 105 -5.48 -9.55 -20.04
N ARG A 106 -5.54 -9.43 -21.37
CA ARG A 106 -6.80 -9.46 -22.16
C ARG A 106 -7.12 -10.82 -22.78
N GLY A 107 -6.22 -11.79 -22.73
CA GLY A 107 -6.43 -13.08 -23.41
C GLY A 107 -5.32 -14.07 -23.08
N GLY A 108 -5.56 -14.91 -22.09
CA GLY A 108 -4.65 -15.97 -21.65
C GLY A 108 -4.77 -16.19 -20.15
N SER A 109 -5.44 -17.27 -19.73
CA SER A 109 -5.46 -17.70 -18.34
C SER A 109 -4.24 -18.58 -18.10
N CYS A 110 -3.36 -18.14 -17.20
CA CYS A 110 -2.31 -18.98 -16.66
C CYS A 110 -2.93 -20.18 -15.93
N GLY A 111 -2.19 -21.28 -15.85
CA GLY A 111 -2.57 -22.45 -15.07
C GLY A 111 -2.87 -22.12 -13.60
N PRO A 112 -3.51 -23.03 -12.85
CA PRO A 112 -3.77 -22.83 -11.43
C PRO A 112 -2.48 -22.53 -10.64
N GLY A 113 -2.57 -21.58 -9.71
CA GLY A 113 -1.40 -21.14 -8.92
C GLY A 113 -0.44 -20.21 -9.67
N LEU A 114 -0.71 -19.87 -10.93
CA LEU A 114 0.08 -18.93 -11.73
C LEU A 114 -0.70 -17.63 -11.96
N ALA A 115 0.02 -16.51 -11.99
CA ALA A 115 -0.49 -15.18 -12.32
C ALA A 115 0.31 -14.57 -13.49
N CYS A 116 -0.40 -13.79 -14.32
CA CYS A 116 0.19 -13.09 -15.46
C CYS A 116 0.90 -11.81 -15.01
N GLU A 117 2.19 -11.92 -14.70
CA GLU A 117 2.99 -10.86 -14.08
C GLU A 117 4.10 -10.35 -14.99
N MET A 118 4.56 -9.12 -14.76
CA MET A 118 5.68 -8.54 -15.50
C MET A 118 6.99 -9.21 -15.07
N ALA A 119 7.63 -9.95 -15.98
CA ALA A 119 9.06 -10.24 -15.85
C ALA A 119 9.79 -9.10 -16.56
N ASP A 120 10.74 -8.46 -15.87
CA ASP A 120 11.56 -7.36 -16.39
C ASP A 120 10.84 -6.29 -17.27
N ALA A 121 11.48 -5.80 -18.35
CA ALA A 121 10.96 -4.81 -19.29
C ALA A 121 10.46 -5.44 -20.62
N VAL A 122 10.56 -6.76 -20.76
CA VAL A 122 10.46 -7.50 -22.02
C VAL A 122 9.07 -8.12 -22.22
N GLY A 123 8.31 -8.38 -21.15
CA GLY A 123 6.94 -8.87 -21.28
C GLY A 123 6.27 -9.35 -20.00
N ARG A 124 5.07 -9.92 -20.14
CA ARG A 124 4.35 -10.60 -19.06
C ARG A 124 4.41 -12.11 -19.24
N TYR A 125 4.59 -12.83 -18.14
CA TYR A 125 4.71 -14.27 -18.14
C TYR A 125 3.90 -14.86 -16.99
N CYS A 126 3.43 -16.10 -17.18
CA CYS A 126 2.77 -16.87 -16.15
C CYS A 126 3.80 -17.30 -15.10
N ASN A 127 3.72 -16.70 -13.91
CA ASN A 127 4.63 -16.98 -12.80
C ASN A 127 3.83 -17.43 -11.58
N LYS A 128 4.46 -18.22 -10.70
CA LYS A 128 3.85 -18.59 -9.42
C LYS A 128 3.40 -17.36 -8.64
N VAL A 129 2.19 -17.40 -8.11
CA VAL A 129 1.68 -16.32 -7.25
C VAL A 129 2.61 -16.16 -6.05
N LEU A 130 3.07 -14.93 -5.84
CA LEU A 130 3.83 -14.55 -4.65
C LEU A 130 2.86 -14.16 -3.55
N TYR A 131 3.08 -14.69 -2.35
CA TYR A 131 2.30 -14.32 -1.18
C TYR A 131 3.18 -13.76 -0.07
N ILE A 132 2.66 -12.76 0.64
CA ILE A 132 3.12 -12.39 1.98
C ILE A 132 2.23 -13.13 2.97
N GLN A 133 2.85 -13.89 3.88
CA GLN A 133 2.15 -14.66 4.90
C GLN A 133 2.67 -14.29 6.28
N GLY A 134 1.78 -14.23 7.25
CA GLY A 134 2.15 -14.00 8.65
C GLY A 134 0.95 -14.17 9.57
N GLN A 135 1.13 -13.80 10.83
CA GLN A 135 0.10 -13.86 11.85
C GLN A 135 -0.21 -12.48 12.44
N VAL A 136 -1.49 -12.21 12.67
CA VAL A 136 -1.96 -11.08 13.48
C VAL A 136 -2.32 -11.58 14.87
N PHE A 137 -1.73 -10.97 15.90
CA PHE A 137 -1.94 -11.37 17.28
C PHE A 137 -1.93 -10.16 18.24
N ASP A 138 -2.52 -10.35 19.41
CA ASP A 138 -2.55 -9.35 20.47
C ASP A 138 -1.20 -9.28 21.19
N THR A 139 -0.61 -8.09 21.26
CA THR A 139 0.73 -7.87 21.82
C THR A 139 0.85 -8.20 23.31
N GLN A 140 -0.26 -8.16 24.06
CA GLN A 140 -0.26 -8.38 25.52
C GLN A 140 -0.59 -9.82 25.89
N THR A 141 -1.53 -10.44 25.17
CA THR A 141 -2.04 -11.78 25.46
C THR A 141 -1.48 -12.86 24.54
N LEU A 142 -0.86 -12.47 23.42
CA LEU A 142 -0.41 -13.33 22.33
C LEU A 142 -1.54 -14.15 21.68
N ALA A 143 -2.80 -13.77 21.93
CA ALA A 143 -3.95 -14.40 21.31
C ALA A 143 -4.04 -14.01 19.83
N ALA A 144 -4.43 -14.96 18.99
CA ALA A 144 -4.72 -14.70 17.59
C ALA A 144 -5.84 -13.66 17.44
N VAL A 145 -5.69 -12.74 16.48
CA VAL A 145 -6.72 -11.75 16.14
C VAL A 145 -7.38 -12.18 14.83
N GLU A 146 -8.63 -12.63 14.91
CA GLU A 146 -9.47 -12.96 13.75
C GLU A 146 -10.07 -11.71 13.12
N GLY A 147 -10.20 -11.69 11.79
CA GLY A 147 -10.89 -10.63 11.07
C GLY A 147 -10.10 -9.32 10.96
N ALA A 148 -8.79 -9.35 11.23
CA ALA A 148 -7.91 -8.22 10.99
C ALA A 148 -7.72 -8.03 9.49
N GLN A 149 -8.03 -6.83 9.00
CA GLN A 149 -7.85 -6.43 7.62
C GLN A 149 -6.38 -6.13 7.34
N VAL A 150 -5.79 -6.78 6.32
CA VAL A 150 -4.40 -6.60 5.92
C VAL A 150 -4.32 -6.10 4.47
N ILE A 151 -3.64 -4.97 4.28
CA ILE A 151 -3.40 -4.35 2.96
C ILE A 151 -1.91 -4.01 2.85
N ALA A 152 -1.28 -4.39 1.74
CA ALA A 152 0.10 -4.06 1.43
C ALA A 152 0.19 -2.81 0.54
N PHE A 153 1.21 -2.00 0.78
CA PHE A 153 1.48 -0.73 0.12
C PHE A 153 2.90 -0.72 -0.45
N ASP A 154 3.09 -0.10 -1.61
CA ASP A 154 4.42 0.25 -2.10
C ASP A 154 4.98 1.52 -1.43
N GLU A 155 6.20 1.90 -1.82
CA GLU A 155 6.92 3.07 -1.29
C GLU A 155 6.18 4.39 -1.60
N GLU A 156 5.39 4.43 -2.67
CA GLU A 156 4.53 5.55 -3.03
C GLU A 156 3.19 5.56 -2.27
N GLY A 157 2.93 4.55 -1.42
CA GLY A 157 1.70 4.42 -0.64
C GLY A 157 0.48 4.01 -1.47
N ILE A 158 0.68 3.28 -2.55
CA ILE A 158 -0.39 2.68 -3.37
C ILE A 158 -0.68 1.28 -2.86
N ALA A 159 -1.95 0.97 -2.59
CA ALA A 159 -2.35 -0.38 -2.20
C ALA A 159 -2.17 -1.39 -3.35
N LEU A 160 -1.54 -2.52 -3.06
CA LEU A 160 -1.12 -3.54 -4.03
C LEU A 160 -2.10 -4.70 -4.16
N ASN A 161 -2.93 -4.94 -3.15
CA ASN A 161 -3.88 -6.04 -3.07
C ASN A 161 -5.30 -5.57 -2.73
N GLU A 162 -6.26 -6.46 -2.96
CA GLU A 162 -7.57 -6.42 -2.29
C GLU A 162 -7.39 -6.76 -0.81
N ALA A 163 -8.18 -6.13 0.06
CA ALA A 163 -8.12 -6.40 1.48
C ALA A 163 -8.31 -7.89 1.78
N VAL A 164 -7.35 -8.47 2.51
CA VAL A 164 -7.48 -9.83 3.05
C VAL A 164 -7.75 -9.74 4.54
N PHE A 165 -8.32 -10.81 5.10
CA PHE A 165 -8.66 -10.88 6.52
C PHE A 165 -7.94 -12.06 7.16
N SER A 166 -7.43 -11.86 8.38
CA SER A 166 -6.89 -12.95 9.18
C SER A 166 -7.98 -13.94 9.58
N ASP A 167 -7.64 -15.23 9.65
CA ASP A 167 -8.54 -16.29 10.08
C ASP A 167 -8.61 -16.43 11.62
N ALA A 168 -9.34 -17.43 12.11
CA ALA A 168 -9.48 -17.71 13.54
C ALA A 168 -8.16 -18.03 14.28
N SER A 169 -7.10 -18.40 13.54
CA SER A 169 -5.75 -18.59 14.06
C SER A 169 -4.88 -17.34 13.91
N GLY A 170 -5.44 -16.25 13.39
CA GLY A 170 -4.74 -14.99 13.14
C GLY A 170 -3.90 -15.04 11.86
N LEU A 171 -3.89 -16.16 11.14
CA LEU A 171 -3.09 -16.30 9.93
C LEU A 171 -3.73 -15.52 8.79
N TYR A 172 -2.89 -14.86 8.01
CA TYR A 172 -3.31 -14.16 6.81
C TYR A 172 -2.37 -14.48 5.65
N ARG A 173 -2.89 -14.31 4.43
CA ARG A 173 -2.11 -14.52 3.21
C ARG A 173 -2.49 -13.52 2.14
N VAL A 174 -1.57 -12.63 1.80
CA VAL A 174 -1.77 -11.54 0.83
C VAL A 174 -1.09 -11.90 -0.49
N PRO A 175 -1.83 -12.02 -1.61
CA PRO A 175 -1.22 -12.14 -2.94
C PRO A 175 -0.62 -10.80 -3.38
N ILE A 176 0.64 -10.79 -3.80
CA ILE A 176 1.36 -9.59 -4.25
C ILE A 176 1.99 -9.81 -5.62
N ALA A 177 1.73 -8.87 -6.53
CA ALA A 177 2.44 -8.82 -7.80
C ALA A 177 3.84 -8.21 -7.60
N ALA A 178 4.86 -8.92 -8.11
CA ALA A 178 6.24 -8.46 -8.10
C ALA A 178 6.85 -8.51 -9.50
N ARG A 179 7.87 -7.67 -9.73
CA ARG A 179 8.74 -7.83 -10.91
C ARG A 179 9.67 -9.01 -10.66
N ARG A 180 9.88 -9.84 -11.68
CA ARG A 180 10.65 -11.08 -11.54
C ARG A 180 11.89 -11.11 -12.42
N ASP A 181 12.87 -11.90 -12.00
CA ASP A 181 14.03 -12.29 -12.80
C ASP A 181 13.69 -13.45 -13.76
N ALA A 182 14.69 -13.93 -14.50
CA ALA A 182 14.54 -15.02 -15.46
C ALA A 182 14.22 -16.38 -14.82
N GLN A 183 14.34 -16.50 -13.49
CA GLN A 183 14.03 -17.70 -12.72
C GLN A 183 12.66 -17.61 -12.05
N GLY A 184 11.90 -16.52 -12.27
CA GLY A 184 10.60 -16.31 -11.65
C GLY A 184 10.68 -15.81 -10.21
N MET A 185 11.86 -15.46 -9.72
CA MET A 185 12.04 -14.93 -8.36
C MET A 185 11.82 -13.41 -8.35
N PRO A 186 11.18 -12.85 -7.31
CA PRO A 186 10.95 -11.42 -7.19
C PRO A 186 12.27 -10.68 -7.06
N LEU A 187 12.38 -9.59 -7.82
CA LEU A 187 13.44 -8.61 -7.66
C LEU A 187 13.23 -7.80 -6.38
N HIS A 188 14.29 -7.14 -5.92
CA HIS A 188 14.22 -6.23 -4.77
C HIS A 188 13.13 -5.19 -4.97
N ARG A 189 12.18 -5.19 -4.03
CA ARG A 189 11.11 -4.22 -3.90
C ARG A 189 10.65 -4.27 -2.46
N VAL A 190 10.57 -3.12 -1.84
CA VAL A 190 10.11 -2.99 -0.47
C VAL A 190 8.61 -2.67 -0.46
N VAL A 191 7.89 -3.30 0.46
CA VAL A 191 6.47 -3.03 0.73
C VAL A 191 6.24 -2.86 2.22
N SER A 192 5.15 -2.19 2.59
CA SER A 192 4.71 -2.07 3.98
C SER A 192 3.29 -2.63 4.13
N LEU A 193 2.88 -3.02 5.33
CA LEU A 193 1.50 -3.44 5.59
C LEU A 193 0.77 -2.39 6.41
N HIS A 194 -0.51 -2.20 6.09
CA HIS A 194 -1.48 -1.58 6.97
C HIS A 194 -2.40 -2.66 7.50
N VAL A 195 -2.54 -2.73 8.82
CA VAL A 195 -3.40 -3.69 9.50
C VAL A 195 -4.37 -2.98 10.42
N SER A 196 -5.66 -3.29 10.31
CA SER A 196 -6.71 -2.74 11.16
C SER A 196 -7.69 -3.84 11.56
N ALA A 197 -8.23 -3.77 12.78
CA ALA A 197 -9.14 -4.78 13.30
C ALA A 197 -10.15 -4.15 14.28
N PRO A 198 -11.31 -4.79 14.50
CA PRO A 198 -12.21 -4.42 15.58
C PRO A 198 -11.48 -4.45 16.92
N ASP A 199 -11.70 -3.45 17.77
CA ASP A 199 -11.14 -3.33 19.12
C ASP A 199 -9.61 -3.14 19.22
N TYR A 200 -8.91 -2.92 18.11
CA TYR A 200 -7.46 -2.72 18.07
C TYR A 200 -7.06 -1.39 17.40
N HIS A 201 -5.92 -0.84 17.83
CA HIS A 201 -5.26 0.26 17.12
C HIS A 201 -4.72 -0.23 15.77
N ALA A 202 -5.03 0.51 14.71
CA ALA A 202 -4.46 0.27 13.38
C ALA A 202 -2.93 0.45 13.37
N ILE A 203 -2.25 -0.32 12.52
CA ILE A 203 -0.79 -0.28 12.30
C ILE A 203 -0.54 0.04 10.83
N PRO A 204 0.41 0.94 10.50
CA PRO A 204 1.14 1.80 11.43
C PRO A 204 0.19 2.74 12.19
N GLY A 205 0.54 3.10 13.41
CA GLY A 205 -0.28 3.93 14.30
C GLY A 205 0.33 4.06 15.69
N GLY A 206 0.06 5.17 16.38
CA GLY A 206 0.70 5.46 17.66
C GLY A 206 2.24 5.49 17.56
N LEU A 207 2.94 4.90 18.52
CA LEU A 207 4.40 4.76 18.50
C LEU A 207 4.85 3.60 17.60
N ARG A 208 3.95 2.67 17.30
CA ARG A 208 4.22 1.46 16.52
C ARG A 208 4.30 1.74 15.02
N THR A 209 5.46 1.43 14.45
CA THR A 209 5.69 1.40 13.01
C THR A 209 5.69 -0.03 12.52
N ILE A 210 5.54 -0.22 11.21
CA ILE A 210 5.77 -1.52 10.60
C ILE A 210 7.12 -1.52 9.91
N ALA A 211 7.89 -2.60 10.11
CA ALA A 211 9.14 -2.78 9.39
C ALA A 211 8.83 -3.03 7.91
N PRO A 212 9.57 -2.40 6.98
CA PRO A 212 9.40 -2.69 5.57
C PRO A 212 9.79 -4.14 5.24
N ILE A 213 9.05 -4.76 4.32
CA ILE A 213 9.21 -6.15 3.88
C ILE A 213 9.86 -6.15 2.49
N ASP A 214 11.00 -6.81 2.34
CA ASP A 214 11.67 -6.97 1.05
C ASP A 214 11.15 -8.23 0.34
N LEU A 215 10.50 -8.05 -0.81
CA LEU A 215 9.93 -9.15 -1.59
C LEU A 215 11.00 -10.10 -2.13
N SER A 216 12.26 -9.68 -2.29
CA SER A 216 13.35 -10.55 -2.76
C SER A 216 13.75 -11.64 -1.75
N THR A 217 13.26 -11.55 -0.51
CA THR A 217 13.42 -12.59 0.51
C THR A 217 12.49 -13.79 0.30
N ALA A 218 11.67 -13.76 -0.74
CA ALA A 218 10.73 -14.83 -1.03
C ALA A 218 11.44 -16.17 -1.23
N ARG A 219 10.81 -17.24 -0.74
CA ARG A 219 11.28 -18.62 -0.83
C ARG A 219 10.14 -19.51 -1.31
N VAL A 220 10.51 -20.59 -1.98
CA VAL A 220 9.55 -21.61 -2.42
C VAL A 220 9.17 -22.46 -1.22
N ASP A 221 7.87 -22.53 -0.92
CA ASP A 221 7.32 -23.47 0.04
C ASP A 221 7.51 -24.90 -0.48
N THR A 222 8.16 -25.75 0.28
CA THR A 222 8.48 -27.12 -0.15
C THR A 222 7.28 -28.05 -0.15
N SER A 223 6.20 -27.70 0.57
CA SER A 223 4.97 -28.47 0.67
C SER A 223 3.95 -28.11 -0.40
N THR A 224 3.80 -26.81 -0.72
CA THR A 224 2.82 -26.34 -1.70
C THR A 224 3.46 -25.97 -3.05
N GLY A 225 4.77 -25.77 -3.10
CA GLY A 225 5.49 -25.30 -4.29
C GLY A 225 5.26 -23.82 -4.61
N GLU A 226 4.54 -23.10 -3.74
CA GLU A 226 4.18 -21.69 -3.89
C GLU A 226 5.33 -20.78 -3.46
N LEU A 227 5.29 -19.51 -3.87
CA LEU A 227 6.31 -18.54 -3.51
C LEU A 227 5.83 -17.66 -2.35
N LEU A 228 6.59 -17.65 -1.25
CA LEU A 228 6.18 -17.04 0.00
C LEU A 228 7.25 -16.08 0.53
N VAL A 229 6.82 -14.93 1.04
CA VAL A 229 7.57 -14.10 2.01
C VAL A 229 6.90 -14.29 3.36
N ASP A 230 7.64 -14.86 4.29
CA ASP A 230 7.20 -15.08 5.66
C ASP A 230 8.44 -15.00 6.56
N THR A 231 8.51 -13.89 7.27
CA THR A 231 9.67 -13.43 8.04
C THR A 231 9.13 -12.78 9.32
N ALA A 232 9.98 -12.46 10.29
CA ALA A 232 9.51 -11.78 11.50
C ALA A 232 8.80 -10.44 11.21
N GLN A 233 9.06 -9.80 10.06
CA GLN A 233 8.40 -8.57 9.62
C GLN A 233 6.98 -8.78 9.08
N THR A 234 6.59 -10.02 8.76
CA THR A 234 5.23 -10.34 8.32
C THR A 234 4.30 -10.66 9.50
N ASP A 235 4.83 -10.85 10.70
CA ASP A 235 4.02 -11.00 11.90
C ASP A 235 3.66 -9.63 12.50
N VAL A 236 2.39 -9.46 12.86
CA VAL A 236 1.81 -8.17 13.24
C VAL A 236 1.21 -8.23 14.64
N ALA A 237 1.89 -7.58 15.59
CA ALA A 237 1.44 -7.44 16.97
C ALA A 237 0.51 -6.22 17.14
N MET A 238 -0.77 -6.46 17.39
CA MET A 238 -1.79 -5.43 17.62
C MET A 238 -1.98 -5.12 19.10
N LEU A 239 -2.15 -3.84 19.42
CA LEU A 239 -2.49 -3.35 20.75
C LEU A 239 -3.99 -3.08 20.80
N ALA A 240 -4.68 -3.75 21.72
CA ALA A 240 -6.11 -3.57 21.91
C ALA A 240 -6.39 -2.14 22.41
N LEU A 241 -7.49 -1.54 21.96
CA LEU A 241 -7.94 -0.22 22.39
C LEU A 241 -8.24 -0.20 23.90
N PRO A 242 -8.29 0.97 24.57
CA PRO A 242 -8.89 1.09 25.89
C PRO A 242 -10.31 0.48 25.94
N LEU A 243 -10.74 -0.06 27.09
CA LEU A 243 -12.00 -0.81 27.18
C LEU A 243 -13.23 0.02 26.76
N GLU A 244 -13.19 1.31 27.05
CA GLU A 244 -14.19 2.32 26.68
C GLU A 244 -14.26 2.63 25.18
N GLU A 245 -13.25 2.21 24.41
CA GLU A 245 -13.15 2.40 22.95
C GLU A 245 -13.42 1.12 22.16
N ARG A 246 -13.81 0.04 22.84
CA ARG A 246 -14.13 -1.27 22.24
C ARG A 246 -15.63 -1.47 22.02
N GLY A 247 -15.97 -2.41 21.14
CA GLY A 247 -17.34 -2.80 20.82
C GLY A 247 -18.05 -1.86 19.84
N PHE A 248 -17.32 -0.93 19.22
CA PHE A 248 -17.88 0.02 18.27
C PHE A 248 -17.99 -0.56 16.86
N ALA A 249 -18.98 -0.05 16.11
CA ALA A 249 -19.30 -0.51 14.76
C ALA A 249 -18.24 -0.10 13.73
N SER A 250 -18.32 -0.66 12.52
CA SER A 250 -17.46 -0.26 11.40
C SER A 250 -18.23 0.49 10.31
N ILE A 251 -17.53 1.35 9.58
CA ILE A 251 -18.01 1.93 8.30
C ILE A 251 -17.32 1.21 7.15
N ARG A 252 -18.08 0.76 6.16
CA ARG A 252 -17.59 0.16 4.93
C ARG A 252 -18.16 0.86 3.70
N GLY A 253 -17.31 1.00 2.70
CA GLY A 253 -17.69 1.69 1.48
C GLY A 253 -16.72 1.46 0.34
N LYS A 254 -17.00 2.14 -0.76
CA LYS A 254 -16.18 2.09 -1.97
C LYS A 254 -15.92 3.48 -2.52
N LEU A 255 -14.66 3.75 -2.78
CA LEU A 255 -14.21 4.93 -3.50
C LEU A 255 -14.19 4.62 -4.99
N GLU A 256 -15.10 5.25 -5.74
CA GLU A 256 -15.16 5.06 -7.18
C GLU A 256 -13.82 5.44 -7.84
N PRO A 257 -13.23 4.54 -8.65
CA PRO A 257 -11.95 4.81 -9.30
C PRO A 257 -12.12 5.90 -10.37
N PHE A 258 -11.23 6.92 -10.34
CA PHE A 258 -11.12 7.91 -11.43
C PHE A 258 -10.38 7.33 -12.65
N HIS A 259 -9.39 6.45 -12.42
CA HIS A 259 -8.67 5.65 -13.42
C HIS A 259 -8.26 4.29 -12.82
N HIS A 260 -7.63 3.41 -13.61
CA HIS A 260 -7.22 2.08 -13.17
C HIS A 260 -6.08 2.19 -12.12
N ASN A 261 -6.16 1.42 -11.02
CA ASN A 261 -5.19 1.34 -9.91
C ASN A 261 -4.94 2.67 -9.15
N HIS A 262 -5.83 3.02 -8.23
CA HIS A 262 -5.62 4.10 -7.24
C HIS A 262 -6.04 3.68 -5.83
N GLY A 263 -5.70 2.45 -5.43
CA GLY A 263 -5.89 2.03 -4.05
C GLY A 263 -4.92 2.73 -3.10
N GLY A 264 -5.12 2.55 -1.79
CA GLY A 264 -4.34 3.22 -0.76
C GLY A 264 -4.83 4.62 -0.40
N ARG A 265 -6.09 4.91 -0.71
CA ARG A 265 -6.70 6.21 -0.42
C ARG A 265 -7.19 6.24 1.02
N MET A 266 -6.91 7.33 1.70
CA MET A 266 -7.30 7.51 3.09
C MET A 266 -8.65 8.19 3.18
N VAL A 267 -9.54 7.58 3.96
CA VAL A 267 -10.80 8.17 4.39
C VAL A 267 -10.69 8.44 5.87
N ALA A 268 -10.90 9.69 6.28
CA ALA A 268 -10.85 10.08 7.67
C ALA A 268 -11.96 11.06 8.02
N TYR A 269 -12.28 11.11 9.31
CA TYR A 269 -13.16 12.13 9.90
C TYR A 269 -12.76 12.41 11.35
N SER A 270 -13.09 13.62 11.83
CA SER A 270 -12.96 14.00 13.25
C SER A 270 -14.29 13.92 13.97
N HIS A 271 -14.23 13.57 15.24
CA HIS A 271 -15.26 13.73 16.24
C HIS A 271 -14.68 14.43 17.48
N ALA A 272 -15.54 14.88 18.40
CA ALA A 272 -15.11 15.45 19.68
C ALA A 272 -14.26 14.47 20.52
N SER A 273 -14.41 13.17 20.31
CA SER A 273 -13.71 12.10 21.03
C SER A 273 -12.44 11.59 20.33
N GLY A 274 -12.06 12.15 19.17
CA GLY A 274 -10.90 11.70 18.40
C GLY A 274 -11.20 11.60 16.91
N ALA A 275 -10.23 11.11 16.14
CA ALA A 275 -10.39 10.89 14.71
C ALA A 275 -10.20 9.43 14.35
N PHE A 276 -11.00 9.01 13.37
CA PHE A 276 -11.03 7.65 12.89
C PHE A 276 -10.68 7.65 11.40
N ARG A 277 -10.05 6.57 10.98
CA ARG A 277 -9.49 6.43 9.64
C ARG A 277 -9.64 5.03 9.09
N GLY A 278 -9.68 4.95 7.78
CA GLY A 278 -9.51 3.73 7.02
C GLY A 278 -8.70 4.01 5.77
N VAL A 279 -8.07 2.97 5.26
CA VAL A 279 -7.37 3.01 3.98
C VAL A 279 -8.09 2.10 3.00
N SER A 280 -8.16 2.54 1.75
CA SER A 280 -8.77 1.75 0.70
C SER A 280 -7.81 0.70 0.17
N ASP A 281 -8.34 -0.47 -0.18
CA ASP A 281 -7.62 -1.48 -0.93
C ASP A 281 -7.34 -1.02 -2.38
N ARG A 282 -6.70 -1.89 -3.17
CA ARG A 282 -6.36 -1.65 -4.58
C ARG A 282 -7.56 -1.23 -5.45
N TYR A 283 -8.77 -1.66 -5.12
CA TYR A 283 -10.01 -1.42 -5.88
C TYR A 283 -10.88 -0.32 -5.28
N GLY A 284 -10.41 0.33 -4.21
CA GLY A 284 -11.08 1.45 -3.57
C GLY A 284 -12.05 1.05 -2.47
N SER A 285 -12.17 -0.24 -2.11
CA SER A 285 -12.99 -0.66 -0.96
C SER A 285 -12.26 -0.29 0.33
N PHE A 286 -12.96 0.26 1.32
CA PHE A 286 -12.36 0.64 2.59
C PHE A 286 -13.21 0.20 3.77
N THR A 287 -12.55 0.02 4.91
CA THR A 287 -13.18 -0.19 6.22
C THR A 287 -12.58 0.76 7.25
N ILE A 288 -13.43 1.43 8.01
CA ILE A 288 -13.06 2.18 9.22
C ILE A 288 -13.63 1.40 10.40
N PHE A 289 -12.76 0.86 11.25
CA PHE A 289 -13.18 0.12 12.45
C PHE A 289 -13.36 1.06 13.64
N ASN A 290 -14.07 0.57 14.66
CA ASN A 290 -14.16 1.16 16.00
C ASN A 290 -14.78 2.56 16.01
N VAL A 291 -15.81 2.76 15.19
CA VAL A 291 -16.53 4.03 15.03
C VAL A 291 -17.67 4.13 16.05
N PRO A 292 -17.62 5.09 17.00
CA PRO A 292 -18.69 5.29 17.95
C PRO A 292 -20.01 5.72 17.26
N PRO A 293 -21.16 5.58 17.94
CA PRO A 293 -22.40 6.20 17.46
C PRO A 293 -22.28 7.73 17.41
N GLY A 294 -22.75 8.34 16.32
CA GLY A 294 -22.61 9.78 16.11
C GLY A 294 -22.87 10.24 14.68
N ARG A 295 -22.72 11.55 14.45
CA ARG A 295 -22.78 12.17 13.12
C ARG A 295 -21.39 12.54 12.66
N TYR A 296 -21.05 12.11 11.45
CA TYR A 296 -19.72 12.25 10.89
C TYR A 296 -19.76 12.75 9.46
N GLN A 297 -18.75 13.54 9.12
CA GLN A 297 -18.45 13.91 7.75
C GLN A 297 -17.18 13.18 7.32
N LEU A 298 -17.33 12.16 6.47
CA LEU A 298 -16.22 11.43 5.91
C LEU A 298 -15.58 12.23 4.78
N GLN A 299 -14.26 12.39 4.84
CA GLN A 299 -13.47 13.06 3.81
C GLN A 299 -12.43 12.10 3.24
N ASP A 300 -12.30 12.09 1.92
CA ASP A 300 -11.19 11.45 1.22
C ASP A 300 -10.01 12.43 1.11
N TYR A 301 -8.82 11.97 1.50
CA TYR A 301 -7.59 12.74 1.54
C TYR A 301 -6.58 12.31 0.46
N SER A 302 -7.02 11.57 -0.56
CA SER A 302 -6.14 11.19 -1.66
C SER A 302 -5.72 12.39 -2.52
N ALA A 303 -4.41 12.54 -2.76
CA ALA A 303 -3.98 13.45 -3.81
C ALA A 303 -4.49 12.92 -5.16
N ARG A 304 -4.81 13.84 -6.07
CA ARG A 304 -5.18 13.56 -7.47
C ARG A 304 -6.63 13.13 -7.73
N THR A 305 -7.46 12.86 -6.73
CA THR A 305 -8.90 12.67 -6.93
C THR A 305 -9.74 13.63 -6.08
N GLY A 306 -10.87 14.11 -6.59
CA GLY A 306 -11.76 15.01 -5.87
C GLY A 306 -13.03 14.26 -5.52
N LEU A 307 -13.27 13.97 -4.24
CA LEU A 307 -14.57 13.48 -3.78
C LEU A 307 -15.23 14.54 -2.89
N LYS A 308 -16.54 14.65 -2.96
CA LYS A 308 -17.28 15.45 -1.98
C LYS A 308 -17.30 14.69 -0.65
N PRO A 309 -17.19 15.38 0.50
CA PRO A 309 -17.40 14.72 1.78
C PRO A 309 -18.77 14.05 1.86
N ALA A 310 -18.84 12.92 2.56
CA ALA A 310 -20.07 12.15 2.76
C ALA A 310 -20.53 12.26 4.22
N GLU A 311 -21.78 12.68 4.41
CA GLU A 311 -22.40 12.71 5.74
C GLU A 311 -22.89 11.32 6.12
N ILE A 312 -22.55 10.86 7.32
CA ILE A 312 -22.89 9.55 7.85
C ILE A 312 -23.45 9.69 9.28
N ASP A 313 -24.60 9.07 9.51
CA ASP A 313 -25.14 8.79 10.84
C ASP A 313 -24.74 7.35 11.23
N MET A 314 -24.00 7.22 12.34
CA MET A 314 -23.57 5.93 12.90
C MET A 314 -24.41 5.53 14.10
N GLY A 315 -24.83 4.28 14.11
CA GLY A 315 -25.46 3.60 15.24
C GLY A 315 -24.57 2.48 15.78
N GLU A 316 -25.19 1.51 16.44
CA GLU A 316 -24.49 0.33 17.02
C GLU A 316 -24.18 -0.74 15.97
N GLU A 317 -24.85 -0.71 14.81
CA GLU A 317 -24.66 -1.67 13.73
C GLU A 317 -23.68 -1.14 12.66
N PRO A 318 -22.93 -2.03 11.97
CA PRO A 318 -22.05 -1.64 10.87
C PRO A 318 -22.78 -0.87 9.76
N ARG A 319 -22.14 0.21 9.29
CA ARG A 319 -22.64 1.00 8.16
C ARG A 319 -22.01 0.53 6.86
N GLU A 320 -22.82 -0.10 6.02
CA GLU A 320 -22.41 -0.61 4.71
C GLU A 320 -22.76 0.33 3.55
N GLY A 321 -22.08 0.15 2.41
CA GLY A 321 -22.45 0.78 1.15
C GLY A 321 -22.21 2.28 1.07
N VAL A 322 -21.28 2.82 1.87
CA VAL A 322 -20.90 4.23 1.78
C VAL A 322 -20.25 4.49 0.42
N ALA A 323 -20.82 5.43 -0.32
CA ALA A 323 -20.33 5.88 -1.61
C ALA A 323 -20.14 7.40 -1.60
N PHE A 324 -19.16 7.86 -2.37
CA PHE A 324 -18.82 9.27 -2.47
C PHE A 324 -19.22 9.83 -3.82
N GLU A 325 -19.76 11.04 -3.82
CA GLU A 325 -20.00 11.76 -5.06
C GLU A 325 -18.69 12.26 -5.65
N ARG A 326 -18.51 12.03 -6.96
CA ARG A 326 -17.37 12.58 -7.71
C ARG A 326 -17.41 14.09 -7.67
N SER A 327 -16.22 14.67 -7.53
CA SER A 327 -16.00 16.10 -7.59
C SER A 327 -14.92 16.39 -8.62
N TYR A 328 -15.21 17.30 -9.56
CA TYR A 328 -14.21 17.82 -10.51
C TYR A 328 -13.40 18.96 -9.90
N ARG A 329 -13.37 19.07 -8.57
CA ARG A 329 -12.66 20.13 -7.85
C ARG A 329 -11.19 20.10 -8.22
N THR A 330 -10.73 21.29 -8.60
CA THR A 330 -9.33 21.67 -8.70
C THR A 330 -8.69 21.64 -7.30
N ARG A 331 -7.36 21.66 -7.23
CA ARG A 331 -6.60 21.43 -5.99
C ARG A 331 -5.65 22.57 -5.71
N HIS A 332 -5.29 22.75 -4.46
CA HIS A 332 -4.34 23.79 -4.06
C HIS A 332 -2.90 23.32 -4.16
N SER A 333 -1.97 24.27 -4.38
CA SER A 333 -0.58 24.09 -3.94
C SER A 333 -0.39 24.79 -2.59
N VAL A 334 0.33 24.14 -1.69
CA VAL A 334 0.68 24.66 -0.37
C VAL A 334 2.19 24.86 -0.34
N GLU A 335 2.63 26.04 0.01
CA GLU A 335 4.05 26.43 -0.02
C GLU A 335 4.41 27.20 1.23
N GLY A 336 5.67 27.13 1.62
CA GLY A 336 6.16 27.88 2.78
C GLY A 336 7.68 27.94 2.84
N GLN A 337 8.16 28.51 3.94
CA GLN A 337 9.58 28.67 4.21
C GLN A 337 9.96 28.10 5.57
N VAL A 338 11.15 27.51 5.62
CA VAL A 338 11.81 27.04 6.84
C VAL A 338 13.15 27.77 6.97
N ARG A 339 13.51 28.17 8.19
CA ARG A 339 14.77 28.82 8.51
C ARG A 339 15.55 28.03 9.55
N LEU A 340 16.79 27.70 9.24
CA LEU A 340 17.74 27.09 10.17
C LEU A 340 18.22 28.12 11.19
N VAL A 341 18.26 27.73 12.46
CA VAL A 341 18.81 28.48 13.59
C VAL A 341 19.85 27.59 14.26
N ASP A 342 21.12 27.96 14.13
CA ASP A 342 22.26 27.24 14.71
C ASP A 342 22.31 25.74 14.34
N ALA A 343 22.00 25.43 13.07
CA ALA A 343 21.95 24.06 12.52
C ALA A 343 22.37 24.02 11.04
N LEU A 344 23.42 24.77 10.67
CA LEU A 344 23.81 25.03 9.28
C LEU A 344 24.38 23.80 8.55
N GLU A 345 24.87 22.84 9.33
CA GLU A 345 25.46 21.57 8.91
C GLU A 345 24.42 20.60 8.32
N HIS A 346 23.13 20.82 8.56
CA HIS A 346 22.07 19.99 8.01
C HIS A 346 21.81 20.32 6.54
N SER A 347 21.65 19.27 5.73
CA SER A 347 21.53 19.36 4.27
C SER A 347 20.14 19.01 3.73
N GLU A 348 19.21 18.60 4.58
CA GLU A 348 17.87 18.16 4.20
C GLU A 348 16.84 18.64 5.24
N ILE A 349 15.60 18.84 4.79
CA ILE A 349 14.46 19.10 5.68
C ILE A 349 13.28 18.27 5.21
N SER A 350 12.56 17.67 6.15
CA SER A 350 11.28 17.01 5.88
C SER A 350 10.13 17.99 6.15
N VAL A 351 9.19 18.10 5.21
CA VAL A 351 7.93 18.85 5.41
C VAL A 351 6.76 18.03 4.90
N SER A 352 5.74 17.90 5.72
CA SER A 352 4.60 17.02 5.48
C SER A 352 3.30 17.65 5.95
N LEU A 353 2.21 17.42 5.22
CA LEU A 353 0.86 17.80 5.67
C LEU A 353 0.18 16.59 6.29
N VAL A 354 -0.13 16.71 7.57
CA VAL A 354 -0.88 15.70 8.31
C VAL A 354 -2.33 16.14 8.42
N VAL A 355 -3.25 15.20 8.24
CA VAL A 355 -4.68 15.48 8.41
C VAL A 355 -4.93 15.86 9.87
N ALA A 356 -5.35 17.10 10.12
CA ALA A 356 -5.39 17.68 11.47
C ALA A 356 -6.33 16.94 12.43
N SER A 357 -7.37 16.28 11.92
CA SER A 357 -8.26 15.45 12.72
C SER A 357 -7.51 14.27 13.33
N THR A 358 -6.63 13.62 12.56
CA THR A 358 -5.88 12.42 12.95
C THR A 358 -4.65 12.67 13.80
N PHE A 359 -4.32 13.95 14.08
CA PHE A 359 -3.10 14.30 14.79
C PHE A 359 -3.26 14.14 16.31
N ASP A 360 -2.50 13.22 16.87
CA ASP A 360 -2.27 13.08 18.30
C ASP A 360 -1.12 14.00 18.72
N ALA A 361 -1.43 15.02 19.52
CA ALA A 361 -0.45 15.99 19.97
C ALA A 361 0.52 15.44 21.03
N ALA A 362 0.10 14.46 21.82
CA ALA A 362 0.99 13.82 22.77
C ALA A 362 2.00 12.93 22.03
N LEU A 363 1.55 12.18 21.04
CA LEU A 363 2.41 11.34 20.21
C LEU A 363 3.10 12.12 19.08
N MET A 364 2.73 13.38 18.84
CA MET A 364 3.24 14.22 17.74
C MET A 364 3.16 13.52 16.38
N ARG A 365 2.11 12.72 16.19
CA ARG A 365 1.89 11.86 15.03
C ARG A 365 0.47 12.01 14.54
N GLY A 366 0.32 11.90 13.24
CA GLY A 366 -1.00 11.75 12.63
C GLY A 366 -0.84 11.19 11.24
N GLU A 367 -1.96 11.05 10.57
CA GLU A 367 -1.95 10.48 9.23
C GLU A 367 -1.44 11.45 8.19
N MET A 368 -0.43 10.98 7.48
CA MET A 368 0.12 11.64 6.31
C MET A 368 -0.31 10.87 5.06
N PRO A 369 -1.25 11.40 4.27
CA PRO A 369 -1.57 10.82 2.98
C PRO A 369 -0.29 10.79 2.11
N PRO A 370 0.01 9.67 1.41
CA PRO A 370 1.33 9.45 0.79
C PRO A 370 1.82 10.57 -0.14
N ALA A 371 0.89 11.25 -0.81
CA ALA A 371 1.20 12.30 -1.78
C ALA A 371 1.23 13.73 -1.18
N LEU A 372 1.20 13.87 0.15
CA LEU A 372 1.24 15.17 0.84
C LEU A 372 2.58 15.46 1.54
N ARG A 373 3.66 14.80 1.10
CA ARG A 373 5.05 15.15 1.40
C ARG A 373 5.54 16.25 0.47
N ALA A 374 6.29 17.20 1.00
CA ALA A 374 6.79 18.33 0.23
C ALA A 374 8.11 18.00 -0.48
N SER A 375 8.27 18.58 -1.67
CA SER A 375 9.60 18.81 -2.23
C SER A 375 10.21 20.06 -1.59
N SER A 376 11.44 20.00 -1.12
CA SER A 376 12.16 21.14 -0.52
C SER A 376 13.41 21.53 -1.31
N THR A 377 13.67 22.83 -1.40
CA THR A 377 14.85 23.39 -2.07
C THR A 377 15.52 24.41 -1.16
N ARG A 378 16.84 24.28 -0.95
CA ARG A 378 17.63 25.22 -0.18
C ARG A 378 17.81 26.53 -0.94
N GLN A 379 17.53 27.64 -0.28
CA GLN A 379 17.76 29.00 -0.76
C GLN A 379 18.81 29.70 0.10
N GLY A 380 20.04 29.79 -0.41
CA GLY A 380 21.19 30.31 0.34
C GLY A 380 21.58 29.41 1.51
N ASP A 381 22.16 30.01 2.56
CA ASP A 381 22.79 29.21 3.63
C ASP A 381 21.81 28.78 4.73
N THR A 382 20.73 29.53 4.97
CA THR A 382 19.86 29.35 6.15
C THR A 382 18.40 29.11 5.85
N THR A 383 17.95 29.30 4.60
CA THR A 383 16.51 29.27 4.27
C THR A 383 16.21 28.15 3.30
N TRP A 384 15.06 27.53 3.48
CA TRP A 384 14.50 26.51 2.62
C TRP A 384 13.11 26.91 2.18
N THR A 385 12.79 26.68 0.91
CA THR A 385 11.43 26.76 0.39
C THR A 385 10.90 25.36 0.14
N TRP A 386 9.64 25.12 0.44
CA TRP A 386 8.99 23.83 0.22
C TRP A 386 7.64 24.00 -0.46
N ARG A 387 7.22 22.95 -1.17
CA ARG A 387 5.95 22.92 -1.91
C ARG A 387 5.32 21.54 -1.88
N VAL A 388 4.02 21.50 -1.61
CA VAL A 388 3.14 20.34 -1.78
C VAL A 388 2.10 20.68 -2.85
N GLN A 389 1.97 19.82 -3.87
CA GLN A 389 1.00 20.01 -4.94
C GLN A 389 -0.20 19.08 -4.78
N GLY A 390 -1.36 19.53 -5.25
CA GLY A 390 -2.53 18.67 -5.31
C GLY A 390 -3.17 18.41 -3.95
N VAL A 391 -3.07 19.38 -3.03
CA VAL A 391 -3.61 19.25 -1.68
C VAL A 391 -5.14 19.35 -1.74
N PRO A 392 -5.88 18.33 -1.25
CA PRO A 392 -7.34 18.37 -1.23
C PRO A 392 -7.87 19.36 -0.19
N PRO A 393 -9.11 19.86 -0.35
CA PRO A 393 -9.78 20.67 0.67
C PRO A 393 -9.81 19.95 2.02
N GLY A 394 -9.55 20.67 3.11
CA GLY A 394 -9.46 20.07 4.44
C GLY A 394 -8.63 20.91 5.40
N VAL A 395 -8.54 20.44 6.64
CA VAL A 395 -7.69 21.05 7.68
C VAL A 395 -6.45 20.18 7.85
N TYR A 396 -5.27 20.80 7.80
CA TYR A 396 -3.99 20.11 7.93
C TYR A 396 -3.12 20.78 8.98
N ASP A 397 -2.35 19.97 9.70
CA ASP A 397 -1.21 20.43 10.49
C ASP A 397 0.05 20.26 9.64
N VAL A 398 0.83 21.35 9.50
CA VAL A 398 2.12 21.34 8.81
C VAL A 398 3.17 20.84 9.78
N LEU A 399 3.73 19.66 9.51
CA LEU A 399 4.85 19.12 10.27
C LEU A 399 6.14 19.36 9.51
N VAL A 400 7.11 19.98 10.18
CA VAL A 400 8.46 20.22 9.69
C VAL A 400 9.41 19.40 10.57
N THR A 401 10.44 18.82 9.97
CA THR A 401 11.49 18.05 10.65
C THR A 401 10.96 16.84 11.42
N HIS A 402 10.00 16.12 10.81
CA HIS A 402 9.34 14.98 11.43
C HIS A 402 10.07 13.64 11.16
N GLU A 403 10.78 13.52 10.04
CA GLU A 403 11.33 12.24 9.55
C GLU A 403 12.72 11.88 10.13
N ASN A 404 13.03 12.31 11.35
CA ASN A 404 14.33 12.14 12.01
C ASN A 404 15.54 12.71 11.23
N ASP A 405 15.42 13.93 10.70
CA ASP A 405 16.46 14.63 9.91
C ASP A 405 17.51 15.37 10.76
N GLY A 406 17.51 15.12 12.06
CA GLY A 406 18.39 15.72 13.06
C GLY A 406 17.96 17.14 13.45
N LEU A 407 16.76 17.56 13.05
CA LEU A 407 16.24 18.89 13.31
C LEU A 407 14.94 18.84 14.12
N VAL A 408 14.67 19.90 14.87
CA VAL A 408 13.41 20.11 15.56
C VAL A 408 12.95 21.56 15.39
N VAL A 409 11.64 21.78 15.43
CA VAL A 409 11.08 23.13 15.47
C VAL A 409 11.60 23.86 16.72
N GLY A 410 12.29 24.98 16.50
CA GLY A 410 12.94 25.76 17.55
C GLY A 410 11.97 26.53 18.45
N SER A 411 12.51 27.19 19.47
CA SER A 411 11.77 27.89 20.54
C SER A 411 11.69 29.41 20.38
N TYR A 412 12.32 29.97 19.35
CA TYR A 412 12.51 31.43 19.29
C TYR A 412 11.24 32.26 19.01
N ASP A 413 10.09 31.61 18.83
CA ASP A 413 8.80 32.26 18.64
C ASP A 413 7.82 31.75 19.71
N ALA A 414 6.85 32.58 20.13
CA ALA A 414 5.86 32.33 21.18
C ALA A 414 4.88 31.16 20.92
N ILE A 415 5.28 30.21 20.09
CA ILE A 415 4.61 28.98 19.68
C ILE A 415 4.89 27.89 20.74
N PHE A 416 4.77 28.25 22.02
CA PHE A 416 4.77 27.31 23.14
C PHE A 416 3.32 27.04 23.52
N GLY A 417 2.74 26.08 22.81
CA GLY A 417 1.40 25.54 23.01
C GLY A 417 0.99 24.64 21.86
N ASP A 418 1.39 24.98 20.63
CA ASP A 418 1.19 24.14 19.45
C ASP A 418 2.35 24.27 18.48
N GLN A 419 3.22 23.25 18.39
CA GLN A 419 4.23 23.13 17.32
C GLN A 419 3.61 22.97 15.91
N ARG A 420 2.45 23.56 15.65
CA ARG A 420 1.54 23.22 14.57
C ARG A 420 1.15 24.48 13.84
N VAL A 421 1.67 24.66 12.64
CA VAL A 421 1.05 25.60 11.72
C VAL A 421 -0.15 24.89 11.12
N ARG A 422 -1.34 25.20 11.63
CA ARG A 422 -2.59 24.66 11.12
C ARG A 422 -3.07 25.49 9.93
N ILE A 423 -3.36 24.82 8.82
CA ILE A 423 -3.87 25.44 7.60
C ILE A 423 -5.25 24.90 7.25
N GLN A 424 -6.10 25.78 6.74
CA GLN A 424 -7.35 25.42 6.08
C GLN A 424 -7.15 25.52 4.57
N VAL A 425 -7.33 24.39 3.89
CA VAL A 425 -7.40 24.35 2.43
C VAL A 425 -8.87 24.46 2.03
N PRO A 426 -9.30 25.54 1.36
CA PRO A 426 -10.68 25.69 0.94
C PRO A 426 -10.98 24.80 -0.27
N GLU A 427 -12.25 24.80 -0.69
CA GLU A 427 -12.65 24.16 -1.93
C GLU A 427 -12.18 24.98 -3.15
N GLY A 428 -11.66 24.29 -4.18
CA GLY A 428 -11.30 24.91 -5.46
C GLY A 428 -9.81 24.87 -5.78
N GLU A 429 -9.39 25.70 -6.73
CA GLU A 429 -7.98 25.86 -7.10
C GLU A 429 -7.40 27.07 -6.40
N GLY A 430 -6.13 26.97 -6.06
CA GLY A 430 -5.38 28.14 -5.65
C GLY A 430 -4.04 27.80 -5.08
N HIS A 431 -3.49 28.79 -4.39
CA HIS A 431 -2.21 28.71 -3.73
C HIS A 431 -2.39 29.15 -2.28
N ILE A 432 -1.78 28.43 -1.35
CA ILE A 432 -1.77 28.73 0.07
C ILE A 432 -0.32 28.93 0.47
N GLU A 433 -0.01 30.13 0.93
CA GLU A 433 1.28 30.46 1.53
C GLU A 433 1.19 30.26 3.04
N VAL A 434 2.08 29.41 3.56
CA VAL A 434 2.19 29.12 4.99
C VAL A 434 3.08 30.16 5.64
N THR A 435 2.48 30.91 6.56
CA THR A 435 3.15 31.94 7.37
C THR A 435 2.82 31.72 8.85
N PRO A 436 3.71 32.11 9.78
CA PRO A 436 5.04 32.69 9.57
C PRO A 436 6.07 31.66 9.06
N VAL A 437 7.29 32.14 8.76
CA VAL A 437 8.45 31.28 8.47
C VAL A 437 8.75 30.40 9.68
N ILE A 438 8.82 29.09 9.47
CA ILE A 438 9.05 28.13 10.56
C ILE A 438 10.55 28.07 10.86
N ARG A 439 10.93 28.26 12.13
CA ARG A 439 12.34 28.17 12.56
C ARG A 439 12.63 26.78 13.10
N VAL A 440 13.74 26.19 12.68
CA VAL A 440 14.20 24.87 13.13
C VAL A 440 15.63 24.97 13.64
N THR A 441 16.00 24.09 14.56
CA THR A 441 17.33 24.00 15.18
C THR A 441 17.75 22.55 15.32
N ALA A 442 19.00 22.29 15.68
CA ALA A 442 19.52 20.94 15.85
C ALA A 442 18.80 20.22 17.02
N ALA A 443 18.43 18.97 16.79
CA ALA A 443 17.79 18.11 17.78
C ALA A 443 18.78 17.65 18.86
N LEU A 444 18.27 17.33 20.05
CA LEU A 444 19.03 16.56 21.04
C LEU A 444 19.20 15.12 20.53
N PRO A 445 20.43 14.58 20.46
CA PRO A 445 20.62 13.20 20.04
C PRO A 445 20.14 12.26 21.14
N ILE A 446 19.32 11.28 20.77
CA ILE A 446 18.98 10.14 21.62
C ILE A 446 20.06 9.08 21.45
N LEU A 447 20.62 8.59 22.56
CA LEU A 447 21.69 7.60 22.54
C LEU A 447 21.15 6.20 22.83
N SER A 448 20.21 6.08 23.75
CA SER A 448 19.52 4.82 24.08
C SER A 448 18.35 5.08 25.06
N PRO A 449 17.27 4.30 25.02
CA PRO A 449 16.93 3.37 23.95
C PRO A 449 16.32 4.09 22.73
N GLY A 450 16.23 3.39 21.61
CA GLY A 450 15.40 3.82 20.48
C GLY A 450 16.02 4.90 19.59
N THR A 451 17.33 4.81 19.36
CA THR A 451 18.09 5.77 18.56
C THR A 451 17.63 5.82 17.11
N GLU A 452 17.42 4.66 16.48
CA GLU A 452 17.08 4.54 15.06
C GLU A 452 15.65 4.00 14.82
N GLY A 453 14.91 3.71 15.88
CA GLY A 453 13.57 3.13 15.82
C GLY A 453 13.21 2.43 17.14
N PRO A 454 12.04 1.77 17.23
CA PRO A 454 11.63 1.07 18.44
C PRO A 454 12.65 0.00 18.87
N GLN A 455 13.11 0.07 20.12
CA GLN A 455 14.07 -0.88 20.68
C GLN A 455 13.42 -1.81 21.70
N GLY A 456 13.55 -3.12 21.48
CA GLY A 456 13.13 -4.16 22.42
C GLY A 456 14.10 -4.27 23.61
N LEU A 457 13.54 -4.42 24.81
CA LEU A 457 14.28 -4.44 26.07
C LEU A 457 13.72 -5.50 27.02
N SER A 458 14.62 -6.18 27.74
CA SER A 458 14.25 -7.21 28.74
C SER A 458 14.09 -6.65 30.17
N ALA A 459 14.56 -5.44 30.42
CA ALA A 459 14.47 -4.75 31.70
C ALA A 459 14.30 -3.23 31.50
N ARG A 460 13.90 -2.52 32.56
CA ARG A 460 13.77 -1.07 32.51
C ARG A 460 15.13 -0.44 32.15
N PRO A 461 15.18 0.47 31.16
CA PRO A 461 16.44 1.05 30.72
C PRO A 461 16.87 2.24 31.57
N TYR A 462 18.12 2.66 31.36
CA TYR A 462 18.47 4.06 31.53
C TYR A 462 18.09 4.81 30.24
N LEU A 463 17.60 6.04 30.38
CA LEU A 463 17.28 6.92 29.26
C LEU A 463 18.46 7.88 29.06
N LEU A 464 19.11 7.80 27.90
CA LEU A 464 20.35 8.51 27.59
C LEU A 464 20.19 9.44 26.38
N TRP A 465 20.67 10.67 26.52
CA TRP A 465 20.68 11.68 25.46
C TRP A 465 21.92 12.58 25.54
N GLY A 466 22.20 13.29 24.45
CA GLY A 466 23.32 14.23 24.40
C GLY A 466 23.04 15.61 25.00
N PRO A 467 24.10 16.37 25.34
CA PRO A 467 23.95 17.69 25.92
C PRO A 467 23.49 18.73 24.89
N ALA A 468 23.02 19.87 25.39
CA ALA A 468 22.75 21.08 24.62
C ALA A 468 23.55 22.24 25.23
N PRO A 469 24.14 23.12 24.41
CA PRO A 469 24.98 24.18 24.91
C PRO A 469 24.17 25.24 25.67
N ASN A 470 24.75 25.77 26.75
CA ASN A 470 24.23 26.91 27.53
C ASN A 470 22.80 26.69 28.10
N VAL A 471 22.39 25.50 28.53
CA VAL A 471 21.03 25.27 29.07
C VAL A 471 21.01 25.29 30.60
N ASP A 472 19.87 25.63 31.19
CA ASP A 472 19.68 25.68 32.65
C ASP A 472 19.23 24.34 33.23
N HIS A 473 18.39 23.60 32.50
CA HIS A 473 17.90 22.27 32.87
C HIS A 473 17.27 21.53 31.67
N TYR A 474 16.91 20.27 31.91
CA TYR A 474 16.14 19.42 31.01
C TYR A 474 14.88 18.89 31.67
N ASP A 475 13.82 18.74 30.89
CA ASP A 475 12.64 17.97 31.27
C ASP A 475 12.55 16.72 30.40
N LEU A 476 12.35 15.57 31.04
CA LEU A 476 12.15 14.28 30.42
C LEU A 476 10.72 13.80 30.71
N VAL A 477 9.99 13.45 29.65
CA VAL A 477 8.64 12.89 29.75
C VAL A 477 8.58 11.57 28.99
N VAL A 478 7.93 10.56 29.57
CA VAL A 478 7.67 9.25 28.93
C VAL A 478 6.18 9.09 28.67
N PHE A 479 5.84 8.79 27.43
CA PHE A 479 4.50 8.50 26.94
C PHE A 479 4.34 6.99 26.69
N ASP A 480 3.15 6.45 26.87
CA ASP A 480 2.77 5.12 26.35
C ASP A 480 2.21 5.20 24.91
N ASP A 481 1.89 4.05 24.31
CA ASP A 481 1.36 3.96 22.93
C ASP A 481 -0.01 4.65 22.75
N TYR A 482 -0.71 4.94 23.86
CA TYR A 482 -1.98 5.69 23.86
C TYR A 482 -1.78 7.21 23.99
N GLY A 483 -0.52 7.68 23.99
CA GLY A 483 -0.21 9.11 24.16
C GLY A 483 -0.35 9.62 25.59
N LYS A 484 -0.47 8.74 26.59
CA LYS A 484 -0.57 9.14 27.98
C LYS A 484 0.82 9.31 28.59
N VAL A 485 1.03 10.41 29.33
CA VAL A 485 2.22 10.56 30.18
C VAL A 485 2.17 9.53 31.30
N VAL A 486 3.15 8.64 31.35
CA VAL A 486 3.25 7.57 32.36
C VAL A 486 4.38 7.78 33.36
N TRP A 487 5.34 8.64 33.05
CA TRP A 487 6.45 8.99 33.93
C TRP A 487 7.13 10.28 33.46
N GLU A 488 7.70 11.03 34.40
CA GLU A 488 8.41 12.26 34.14
C GLU A 488 9.58 12.44 35.11
N ALA A 489 10.61 13.14 34.67
CA ALA A 489 11.72 13.64 35.47
C ALA A 489 12.02 15.06 34.99
N LEU A 490 11.73 16.04 35.83
CA LEU A 490 11.78 17.47 35.48
C LEU A 490 12.94 18.18 36.17
N GLU A 491 13.32 19.35 35.66
CA GLU A 491 14.38 20.19 36.22
C GLU A 491 15.73 19.45 36.39
N ILE A 492 16.04 18.53 35.46
CA ILE A 492 17.28 17.77 35.47
C ILE A 492 18.43 18.75 35.19
N ALA A 493 19.34 18.89 36.15
CA ALA A 493 20.48 19.77 36.02
C ALA A 493 21.36 19.36 34.82
N PRO A 494 21.95 20.33 34.09
CA PRO A 494 22.94 20.02 33.08
C PRO A 494 24.14 19.31 33.71
N GLY A 495 24.71 18.34 33.00
CA GLY A 495 25.99 17.72 33.35
C GLY A 495 27.17 18.68 33.14
N GLU A 496 28.40 18.18 33.27
CA GLU A 496 29.56 18.93 32.78
C GLU A 496 29.46 19.12 31.26
N GLU A 497 30.10 20.16 30.72
CA GLU A 497 30.02 20.47 29.29
C GLU A 497 30.55 19.30 28.46
N GLY A 498 29.68 18.68 27.65
CA GLY A 498 30.01 17.53 26.81
C GLY A 498 29.59 16.18 27.38
N ASP A 499 29.14 16.11 28.64
CA ASP A 499 28.68 14.86 29.24
C ASP A 499 27.33 14.43 28.67
N TYR A 500 27.20 13.12 28.44
CA TYR A 500 25.91 12.50 28.18
C TYR A 500 25.09 12.46 29.46
N LEU A 501 23.81 12.79 29.34
CA LEU A 501 22.87 12.73 30.46
C LEU A 501 22.19 11.36 30.48
N SER A 502 21.90 10.89 31.69
CA SER A 502 21.30 9.58 31.92
C SER A 502 20.37 9.61 33.13
N VAL A 503 19.18 9.04 32.99
CA VAL A 503 18.23 8.87 34.10
C VAL A 503 17.69 7.44 34.10
N ALA A 504 17.64 6.81 35.28
CA ALA A 504 17.02 5.50 35.41
C ALA A 504 15.50 5.60 35.21
N TYR A 505 14.94 4.78 34.31
CA TYR A 505 13.50 4.76 34.12
C TYR A 505 12.80 3.91 35.17
N ASP A 506 11.96 4.55 36.00
CA ASP A 506 11.21 3.88 37.07
C ASP A 506 9.70 3.73 36.79
N GLY A 507 9.27 4.11 35.59
CA GLY A 507 7.87 4.05 35.17
C GLY A 507 7.34 2.64 34.82
N PRO A 508 6.10 2.56 34.33
CA PRO A 508 5.50 1.32 33.84
C PRO A 508 6.31 0.65 32.73
N PHE A 509 6.41 -0.68 32.73
CA PHE A 509 7.16 -1.43 31.73
C PHE A 509 6.51 -2.80 31.47
N GLN A 510 5.36 -2.75 30.80
CA GLN A 510 4.50 -3.90 30.55
C GLN A 510 4.87 -4.60 29.24
N PRO A 511 4.85 -5.96 29.18
CA PRO A 511 5.04 -6.69 27.93
C PRO A 511 4.09 -6.20 26.83
N GLY A 512 4.62 -6.06 25.61
CA GLY A 512 3.86 -5.66 24.43
C GLY A 512 3.45 -4.18 24.36
N MET A 513 3.67 -3.40 25.42
CA MET A 513 3.44 -1.95 25.43
C MET A 513 4.66 -1.20 24.91
N TYR A 514 4.40 -0.19 24.07
CA TYR A 514 5.42 0.73 23.58
C TYR A 514 5.43 1.99 24.43
N TYR A 515 6.64 2.53 24.63
CA TYR A 515 6.89 3.75 25.34
C TYR A 515 7.80 4.64 24.51
N GLN A 516 7.67 5.95 24.68
CA GLN A 516 8.59 6.92 24.09
C GLN A 516 9.02 7.92 25.15
N PHE A 517 10.32 8.07 25.33
CA PHE A 517 10.84 9.19 26.11
C PHE A 517 11.18 10.37 25.19
N ARG A 518 10.93 11.57 25.69
CA ARG A 518 11.28 12.83 25.04
C ARG A 518 11.99 13.72 26.03
N VAL A 519 12.98 14.44 25.53
CA VAL A 519 13.72 15.41 26.34
C VAL A 519 13.56 16.78 25.73
N THR A 520 13.32 17.77 26.58
CA THR A 520 13.29 19.19 26.21
C THR A 520 14.33 19.93 27.05
N ALA A 521 15.18 20.73 26.40
CA ALA A 521 16.16 21.55 27.09
C ALA A 521 15.65 22.98 27.24
N TYR A 522 15.92 23.61 28.39
CA TYR A 522 15.41 24.95 28.72
C TYR A 522 16.53 25.94 29.06
N ARG A 523 16.31 27.21 28.76
CA ARG A 523 17.14 28.37 29.17
C ARG A 523 16.23 29.54 29.49
N SER A 524 16.39 30.15 30.66
CA SER A 524 15.63 31.29 31.15
C SER A 524 14.11 31.08 31.06
N GLY A 525 13.65 29.84 31.27
CA GLY A 525 12.24 29.45 31.17
C GLY A 525 11.71 29.22 29.75
N SER A 526 12.52 29.44 28.71
CA SER A 526 12.16 29.12 27.32
C SER A 526 12.81 27.81 26.90
N ARG A 527 12.15 27.01 26.06
CA ARG A 527 12.80 25.85 25.43
C ARG A 527 14.01 26.34 24.62
N VAL A 528 14.97 25.47 24.37
CA VAL A 528 16.07 25.71 23.43
C VAL A 528 15.95 24.74 22.27
N THR A 529 15.88 23.45 22.59
CA THR A 529 15.75 22.33 21.65
C THR A 529 15.04 21.16 22.34
N SER A 530 14.74 20.10 21.60
CA SER A 530 14.19 18.85 22.08
C SER A 530 14.74 17.66 21.30
N THR A 531 14.45 16.45 21.76
CA THR A 531 14.64 15.23 20.96
C THR A 531 13.65 15.20 19.78
N GLU A 532 13.98 14.41 18.76
CA GLU A 532 13.13 14.22 17.58
C GLU A 532 11.87 13.42 17.89
N ALA A 533 10.80 13.66 17.12
CA ALA A 533 9.47 13.12 17.39
C ALA A 533 9.34 11.60 17.19
N LEU A 534 10.23 10.96 16.42
CA LEU A 534 10.16 9.52 16.13
C LEU A 534 11.27 8.70 16.83
N ARG A 535 12.20 9.33 17.55
CA ARG A 535 13.24 8.64 18.33
C ARG A 535 12.80 8.37 19.77
N GLY A 536 13.58 7.59 20.51
CA GLY A 536 13.35 7.34 21.94
C GLY A 536 12.28 6.31 22.23
N VAL A 537 11.89 5.52 21.22
CA VAL A 537 10.84 4.51 21.33
C VAL A 537 11.44 3.20 21.82
N PHE A 538 10.82 2.60 22.83
CA PHE A 538 11.23 1.32 23.40
C PHE A 538 10.02 0.49 23.84
N PHE A 539 10.19 -0.82 23.93
CA PHE A 539 9.14 -1.73 24.38
C PHE A 539 9.74 -2.88 25.19
N ARG A 540 8.89 -3.56 25.95
CA ARG A 540 9.28 -4.78 26.66
C ARG A 540 9.07 -6.00 25.76
N GLU A 541 10.15 -6.70 25.48
CA GLU A 541 10.15 -8.00 24.79
C GLU A 541 9.47 -9.11 25.60
#